data_AF-A0A151JUL3-F1
#
_entry.id   AF-A0A151JUL3-F1
#
_cell.length_a   1.000
_cell.length_b   1.000
_cell.length_c   1.000
_cell.angle_alpha   90.00
_cell.angle_beta   90.00
_cell.angle_gamma   90.00
#
_symmetry.space_group_name_H-M   'P 1'
#
loop_
_entity.id
_entity.type
_entity.pdbx_description
1 polymer ?
#
loop_
_entity_poly.entity_id
_entity_poly.type
_entity_poly.pdbx_seq_one_letter_code
_entity_poly.pdbx_strand_id
1 'polypeptide(L)'
;ESILKYAGRIKDLRTAIIDTYGRTRGGVDRQFFEEIDNEVLEAFNNGLPSNIITRVEYRQIGNLDEAIEWAIKISRALEVEAARETRYAALLSAPAKIFRADPHLYQPTTGTDNIPRQILTKPTGAVPRPFIRPLVPGQPGPNSPTCRYCKSPGHSMISVPDISICRKLAYKNQSGSGNADGRPVEQGASQETAAALARPTQQ
;
A
#
# COMPACT_ATOMS: atom_id res chain seq x y z
N GLU A 1 13.37 -13.74 -19.71
CA GLU A 1 14.76 -13.50 -19.27
C GLU A 1 14.74 -12.81 -17.91
N SER A 2 15.75 -12.98 -17.04
CA SER A 2 15.80 -12.26 -15.76
C SER A 2 16.37 -10.85 -15.93
N ILE A 3 15.87 -9.89 -15.16
CA ILE A 3 16.30 -8.48 -15.22
C ILE A 3 17.79 -8.32 -14.95
N LEU A 4 18.36 -9.15 -14.09
CA LEU A 4 19.80 -9.14 -13.84
C LEU A 4 20.63 -9.50 -15.08
N LYS A 5 20.19 -10.51 -15.85
CA LYS A 5 20.87 -10.89 -17.10
C LYS A 5 20.72 -9.79 -18.14
N TYR A 6 19.53 -9.23 -18.26
CA TYR A 6 19.26 -8.13 -19.18
C TYR A 6 20.11 -6.89 -18.85
N ALA A 7 20.14 -6.47 -17.59
CA ALA A 7 20.96 -5.36 -17.11
C ALA A 7 22.46 -5.58 -17.35
N GLY A 8 22.94 -6.82 -17.17
CA GLY A 8 24.32 -7.19 -17.48
C GLY A 8 24.65 -6.94 -18.96
N ARG A 9 23.83 -7.46 -19.88
CA ARG A 9 24.03 -7.24 -21.33
C ARG A 9 24.00 -5.77 -21.74
N ILE A 10 23.15 -4.97 -21.09
CA ILE A 10 23.05 -3.53 -21.35
C ILE A 10 24.33 -2.80 -20.89
N LYS A 11 24.88 -3.16 -19.73
CA LYS A 11 26.18 -2.64 -19.28
C LYS A 11 27.34 -3.08 -20.17
N ASP A 12 27.33 -4.32 -20.61
CA ASP A 12 28.33 -4.85 -21.54
C ASP A 12 28.25 -4.12 -22.89
N LEU A 13 27.04 -3.87 -23.40
CA LEU A 13 26.80 -3.11 -24.63
C LEU A 13 27.33 -1.68 -24.51
N ARG A 14 26.99 -0.97 -23.43
CA ARG A 14 27.51 0.37 -23.14
C ARG A 14 29.04 0.39 -23.17
N THR A 15 29.66 -0.56 -22.49
CA THR A 15 31.13 -0.67 -22.40
C THR A 15 31.74 -0.95 -23.77
N ALA A 16 31.16 -1.88 -24.54
CA ALA A 16 31.62 -2.21 -25.87
C ALA A 16 31.54 -1.01 -26.85
N ILE A 17 30.49 -0.20 -26.77
CA ILE A 17 30.33 1.02 -27.58
C ILE A 17 31.43 2.04 -27.22
N ILE A 18 31.60 2.31 -25.93
CA ILE A 18 32.63 3.25 -25.44
C ILE A 18 34.03 2.81 -25.86
N ASP A 19 34.36 1.52 -25.69
CA ASP A 19 35.67 0.97 -26.04
C ASP A 19 35.95 1.06 -27.54
N THR A 20 34.95 0.77 -28.36
CA THR A 20 35.07 0.84 -29.83
C THR A 20 35.29 2.28 -30.30
N TYR A 21 34.53 3.22 -29.71
CA TYR A 21 34.67 4.63 -30.03
C TYR A 21 36.03 5.20 -29.59
N GLY A 22 36.49 4.85 -28.38
CA GLY A 22 37.78 5.28 -27.85
C GLY A 22 38.97 4.84 -28.72
N ARG A 23 38.92 3.62 -29.26
CA ARG A 23 39.95 3.11 -30.19
C ARG A 23 39.94 3.83 -31.54
N THR A 24 38.78 4.31 -31.98
CA THR A 24 38.62 4.89 -33.32
C THR A 24 39.03 6.37 -33.37
N ARG A 25 38.72 7.15 -32.31
CA ARG A 25 38.96 8.60 -32.27
C ARG A 25 40.12 9.06 -31.38
N GLY A 26 40.78 8.15 -30.67
CA GLY A 26 41.92 8.50 -29.80
C GLY A 26 41.53 9.26 -28.52
N GLY A 27 40.24 9.25 -28.16
CA GLY A 27 39.69 9.91 -26.99
C GLY A 27 38.17 9.90 -27.03
N VAL A 28 37.53 9.90 -25.86
CA VAL A 28 36.07 9.96 -25.74
C VAL A 28 35.69 11.30 -25.12
N ASP A 29 34.91 12.08 -25.85
CA ASP A 29 34.40 13.36 -25.35
C ASP A 29 33.28 13.12 -24.35
N ARG A 30 33.13 14.04 -23.38
CA ARG A 30 32.11 13.96 -22.34
C ARG A 30 30.70 14.01 -22.94
N GLN A 31 30.47 14.82 -23.97
CA GLN A 31 29.17 14.91 -24.63
C GLN A 31 28.73 13.57 -25.22
N PHE A 32 29.67 12.85 -25.84
CA PHE A 32 29.41 11.52 -26.39
C PHE A 32 29.03 10.50 -25.30
N PHE A 33 29.68 10.55 -24.13
CA PHE A 33 29.29 9.68 -23.02
C PHE A 33 27.86 9.94 -22.56
N GLU A 34 27.47 11.20 -22.43
CA GLU A 34 26.11 11.58 -22.02
C GLU A 34 25.06 11.15 -23.06
N GLU A 35 25.36 11.27 -24.35
CA GLU A 35 24.50 10.78 -25.44
C GLU A 35 24.31 9.26 -25.39
N ILE A 36 25.41 8.49 -25.32
CA ILE A 36 25.34 7.03 -25.22
C ILE A 36 24.63 6.60 -23.94
N ASP A 37 24.87 7.27 -22.81
CA ASP A 37 24.20 6.94 -21.54
C ASP A 37 22.69 7.16 -21.63
N ASN A 38 22.24 8.23 -22.29
CA ASN A 38 20.83 8.49 -22.53
C ASN A 38 20.19 7.45 -23.46
N GLU A 39 20.84 7.10 -24.57
CA GLU A 39 20.34 6.08 -25.50
C GLU A 39 20.28 4.70 -24.85
N VAL A 40 21.30 4.32 -24.09
CA VAL A 40 21.35 3.05 -23.38
C VAL A 40 20.32 2.99 -22.26
N LEU A 41 20.11 4.11 -21.54
CA LEU A 41 19.04 4.24 -20.54
C LEU A 41 17.66 4.07 -21.17
N GLU A 42 17.41 4.72 -22.30
CA GLU A 42 16.15 4.60 -23.03
C GLU A 42 15.93 3.16 -23.52
N ALA A 43 16.94 2.55 -24.12
CA ALA A 43 16.90 1.15 -24.55
C ALA A 43 16.63 0.21 -23.36
N PHE A 44 17.25 0.46 -22.21
CA PHE A 44 17.01 -0.29 -20.98
C PHE A 44 15.56 -0.18 -20.52
N ASN A 45 15.02 1.04 -20.43
CA ASN A 45 13.64 1.28 -20.00
C ASN A 45 12.62 0.61 -20.94
N ASN A 46 12.84 0.71 -22.24
CA ASN A 46 11.97 0.10 -23.26
C ASN A 46 12.02 -1.44 -23.25
N GLY A 47 13.11 -2.05 -22.80
CA GLY A 47 13.23 -3.49 -22.69
C GLY A 47 12.72 -4.09 -21.37
N LEU A 48 12.26 -3.28 -20.42
CA LEU A 48 11.70 -3.77 -19.16
C LEU A 48 10.29 -4.35 -19.35
N PRO A 49 9.87 -5.29 -18.49
CA PRO A 49 8.49 -5.73 -18.42
C PRO A 49 7.53 -4.55 -18.11
N SER A 50 6.34 -4.54 -18.71
CA SER A 50 5.38 -3.43 -18.60
C SER A 50 5.00 -3.08 -17.15
N ASN A 51 4.82 -4.08 -16.30
CA ASN A 51 4.53 -3.92 -14.87
C ASN A 51 5.67 -3.26 -14.08
N ILE A 52 6.90 -3.29 -14.62
CA ILE A 52 8.07 -2.62 -14.05
C ILE A 52 8.21 -1.22 -14.62
N ILE A 53 8.05 -1.05 -15.94
CA ILE A 53 8.11 0.25 -16.64
C ILE A 53 7.25 1.29 -15.92
N THR A 54 5.96 0.99 -15.68
CA THR A 54 5.04 1.95 -15.05
C THR A 54 5.49 2.40 -13.66
N ARG A 55 6.18 1.52 -12.91
CA ARG A 55 6.68 1.82 -11.57
C ARG A 55 8.04 2.54 -11.58
N VAL A 56 8.81 2.40 -12.67
CA VAL A 56 10.10 3.06 -12.90
C VAL A 56 9.89 4.49 -13.44
N GLU A 57 9.03 4.68 -14.44
CA GLU A 57 8.74 5.98 -15.07
C GLU A 57 8.27 7.03 -14.07
N TYR A 58 7.48 6.62 -13.06
CA TYR A 58 7.00 7.52 -12.01
C TYR A 58 8.13 8.19 -11.20
N ARG A 59 9.35 7.60 -11.19
CA ARG A 59 10.47 8.07 -10.38
C ARG A 59 11.40 9.06 -11.07
N GLN A 60 11.20 9.34 -12.36
CA GLN A 60 12.04 10.28 -13.14
C GLN A 60 13.55 10.00 -13.01
N ILE A 61 13.95 8.77 -13.28
CA ILE A 61 15.35 8.36 -13.14
C ILE A 61 16.18 8.88 -14.31
N GLY A 62 17.25 9.60 -14.01
CA GLY A 62 18.15 10.19 -15.03
C GLY A 62 19.39 9.36 -15.35
N ASN A 63 19.68 8.30 -14.58
CA ASN A 63 20.91 7.53 -14.71
C ASN A 63 20.65 6.03 -14.92
N LEU A 64 21.46 5.38 -15.76
CA LEU A 64 21.35 3.94 -16.04
C LEU A 64 21.51 3.07 -14.78
N ASP A 65 22.50 3.35 -13.94
CA ASP A 65 22.75 2.55 -12.74
C ASP A 65 21.60 2.63 -11.75
N GLU A 66 21.03 3.82 -11.58
CA GLU A 66 19.85 4.03 -10.74
C GLU A 66 18.63 3.31 -11.33
N ALA A 67 18.45 3.35 -12.65
CA ALA A 67 17.35 2.65 -13.32
C ALA A 67 17.45 1.13 -13.11
N ILE A 68 18.66 0.58 -13.21
CA ILE A 68 18.93 -0.84 -12.95
C ILE A 68 18.64 -1.19 -11.48
N GLU A 69 19.11 -0.38 -10.53
CA GLU A 69 18.86 -0.61 -9.11
C GLU A 69 17.35 -0.64 -8.81
N TRP A 70 16.61 0.33 -9.33
CA TRP A 70 15.16 0.41 -9.13
C TRP A 70 14.41 -0.73 -9.81
N ALA A 71 14.78 -1.09 -11.04
CA ALA A 71 14.19 -2.22 -11.75
C ALA A 71 14.35 -3.53 -10.93
N ILE A 72 15.52 -3.74 -10.33
CA ILE A 72 15.78 -4.90 -9.45
C ILE A 72 14.91 -4.84 -8.19
N LYS A 73 14.84 -3.68 -7.52
CA LYS A 73 14.00 -3.50 -6.32
C LYS A 73 12.53 -3.78 -6.62
N ILE A 74 12.02 -3.25 -7.74
CA ILE A 74 10.63 -3.41 -8.16
C ILE A 74 10.35 -4.87 -8.53
N SER A 75 11.25 -5.53 -9.26
CA SER A 75 11.12 -6.96 -9.59
C SER A 75 10.97 -7.81 -8.34
N ARG A 76 11.83 -7.61 -7.34
CA ARG A 76 11.75 -8.36 -6.08
C ARG A 76 10.46 -8.08 -5.33
N ALA A 77 10.01 -6.82 -5.33
CA ALA A 77 8.74 -6.45 -4.71
C ALA A 77 7.55 -7.15 -5.39
N LEU A 78 7.55 -7.23 -6.72
CA LEU A 78 6.53 -7.92 -7.50
C LEU A 78 6.54 -9.44 -7.27
N GLU A 79 7.72 -10.06 -7.15
CA GLU A 79 7.83 -11.48 -6.81
C GLU A 79 7.23 -11.79 -5.43
N VAL A 80 7.50 -10.93 -4.43
CA VAL A 80 6.93 -11.05 -3.09
C VAL A 80 5.41 -10.84 -3.10
N GLU A 81 4.94 -9.87 -3.87
CA GLU A 81 3.51 -9.58 -4.06
C GLU A 81 2.78 -10.77 -4.70
N ALA A 82 3.33 -11.33 -5.78
CA ALA A 82 2.79 -12.52 -6.46
C ALA A 82 2.77 -13.76 -5.55
N ALA A 83 3.84 -13.98 -4.77
CA ALA A 83 3.90 -15.07 -3.80
C ALA A 83 2.84 -14.91 -2.70
N ARG A 84 2.58 -13.68 -2.25
CA ARG A 84 1.55 -13.38 -1.25
C ARG A 84 0.15 -13.61 -1.82
N GLU A 85 -0.10 -13.16 -3.04
CA GLU A 85 -1.37 -13.39 -3.74
C GLU A 85 -1.66 -14.87 -3.92
N THR A 86 -0.65 -15.65 -4.31
CA THR A 86 -0.74 -17.12 -4.44
C THR A 86 -1.15 -17.79 -3.12
N ARG A 87 -0.59 -17.33 -1.98
CA ARG A 87 -0.97 -17.84 -0.65
C ARG A 87 -2.40 -17.48 -0.27
N TYR A 88 -2.87 -16.28 -0.56
CA TYR A 88 -4.25 -15.90 -0.30
C TYR A 88 -5.23 -16.67 -1.20
N ALA A 89 -4.90 -16.83 -2.48
CA ALA A 89 -5.70 -17.62 -3.41
C ALA A 89 -5.80 -19.09 -2.95
N ALA A 90 -4.73 -19.67 -2.42
CA ALA A 90 -4.76 -21.02 -1.84
C ALA A 90 -5.68 -21.13 -0.61
N LEU A 91 -5.73 -20.10 0.25
CA LEU A 91 -6.63 -20.07 1.41
C LEU A 91 -8.10 -19.91 1.01
N LEU A 92 -8.38 -19.14 -0.03
CA LEU A 92 -9.73 -18.92 -0.55
C LEU A 92 -10.25 -20.10 -1.38
N SER A 93 -9.37 -20.80 -2.09
CA SER A 93 -9.71 -21.98 -2.91
C SER A 93 -9.69 -23.29 -2.14
N ALA A 94 -9.15 -23.31 -0.91
CA ALA A 94 -9.23 -24.48 -0.06
C ALA A 94 -10.72 -24.82 0.15
N PRO A 95 -11.18 -26.03 -0.24
CA PRO A 95 -12.55 -26.43 0.02
C PRO A 95 -12.73 -26.31 1.52
N ALA A 96 -13.74 -25.54 1.94
CA ALA A 96 -14.10 -25.42 3.34
C ALA A 96 -14.14 -26.84 3.90
N LYS A 97 -13.12 -27.23 4.66
CA LYS A 97 -13.18 -28.46 5.43
C LYS A 97 -14.30 -28.18 6.38
N ILE A 98 -15.49 -28.65 6.02
CA ILE A 98 -16.65 -28.73 6.90
C ILE A 98 -16.07 -29.48 8.08
N PHE A 99 -15.70 -28.71 9.10
CA PHE A 99 -15.40 -29.23 10.41
C PHE A 99 -16.73 -29.86 10.78
N ARG A 100 -16.87 -31.16 10.53
CA ARG A 100 -17.90 -31.95 11.18
C ARG A 100 -17.53 -31.82 12.64
N ALA A 101 -18.15 -30.84 13.28
CA ALA A 101 -18.16 -30.72 14.71
C ALA A 101 -18.73 -32.06 15.18
N ASP A 102 -17.84 -32.94 15.61
CA ASP A 102 -18.23 -34.16 16.27
C ASP A 102 -18.94 -33.71 17.55
N PRO A 103 -20.27 -33.86 17.66
CA PRO A 103 -21.04 -33.26 18.75
C PRO A 103 -20.71 -33.85 20.13
N HIS A 104 -19.84 -34.87 20.18
CA HIS A 104 -19.62 -35.70 21.35
C HIS A 104 -18.34 -35.40 22.17
N LEU A 105 -17.61 -34.32 21.88
CA LEU A 105 -16.36 -34.00 22.60
C LEU A 105 -16.41 -32.76 23.51
N TYR A 106 -17.61 -32.34 23.94
CA TYR A 106 -17.74 -31.41 25.08
C TYR A 106 -17.97 -32.21 26.37
N GLN A 107 -16.90 -32.73 26.95
CA GLN A 107 -16.92 -33.13 28.36
C GLN A 107 -16.49 -31.94 29.21
N PRO A 108 -17.38 -31.37 30.04
CA PRO A 108 -17.00 -30.38 31.03
C PRO A 108 -16.26 -31.10 32.16
N THR A 109 -14.94 -30.97 32.22
CA THR A 109 -14.18 -31.38 33.40
C THR A 109 -14.44 -30.38 34.52
N THR A 110 -15.44 -30.67 35.34
CA THR A 110 -15.61 -30.08 36.68
C THR A 110 -14.53 -30.68 37.59
N GLY A 111 -13.32 -30.13 37.52
CA GLY A 111 -12.26 -30.37 38.47
C GLY A 111 -12.07 -29.11 39.32
N THR A 112 -12.65 -29.13 40.52
CA THR A 112 -12.35 -28.17 41.56
C THR A 112 -10.93 -28.41 42.09
N ASP A 113 -10.37 -27.35 42.66
CA ASP A 113 -9.30 -27.32 43.65
C ASP A 113 -7.86 -27.09 43.19
N ASN A 114 -7.34 -25.98 43.75
CA ASN A 114 -5.95 -25.55 43.86
C ASN A 114 -5.33 -24.77 42.70
N ILE A 115 -5.77 -23.52 42.55
CA ILE A 115 -4.88 -22.45 42.05
C ILE A 115 -4.44 -21.62 43.26
N PRO A 116 -3.13 -21.55 43.57
CA PRO A 116 -2.64 -20.72 44.66
C PRO A 116 -2.81 -19.23 44.27
N ARG A 117 -3.58 -18.51 45.09
CA ARG A 117 -3.71 -17.05 45.03
C ARG A 117 -2.37 -16.40 45.39
N GLN A 118 -1.50 -16.21 44.41
CA GLN A 118 -0.33 -15.35 44.58
C GLN A 118 -0.75 -13.88 44.43
N ILE A 119 -0.91 -13.25 45.60
CA ILE A 119 -0.42 -11.92 45.98
C ILE A 119 -0.55 -10.86 44.88
N LEU A 120 -1.70 -10.19 44.89
CA LEU A 120 -1.90 -8.89 44.25
C LEU A 120 -1.22 -7.81 45.11
N THR A 121 0.10 -7.70 45.02
CA THR A 121 0.84 -6.53 45.53
C THR A 121 0.65 -5.40 44.53
N LYS A 122 -0.02 -4.32 44.96
CA LYS A 122 -0.09 -3.06 44.22
C LYS A 122 1.31 -2.44 44.16
N PRO A 123 1.92 -2.23 42.98
CA PRO A 123 3.09 -1.38 42.87
C PRO A 123 2.62 0.07 42.75
N THR A 124 2.71 0.81 43.86
CA THR A 124 2.86 2.27 43.84
C THR A 124 4.22 2.57 43.22
N GLY A 125 4.23 2.80 41.90
CA GLY A 125 5.42 3.19 41.17
C GLY A 125 5.09 3.27 39.68
N ALA A 126 5.38 4.42 39.07
CA ALA A 126 5.23 4.64 37.64
C ALA A 126 6.24 3.77 36.88
N VAL A 127 5.87 2.51 36.63
CA VAL A 127 6.64 1.60 35.76
C VAL A 127 6.10 1.75 34.33
N PRO A 128 6.97 1.95 33.32
CA PRO A 128 6.55 2.01 31.92
C PRO A 128 5.89 0.69 31.53
N ARG A 129 4.61 0.76 31.11
CA ARG A 129 3.81 -0.42 30.74
C ARG A 129 4.45 -1.11 29.53
N PRO A 130 4.75 -2.42 29.59
CA PRO A 130 5.27 -3.15 28.43
C PRO A 130 4.23 -3.16 27.31
N PHE A 131 4.69 -2.93 26.08
CA PHE A 131 3.85 -2.87 24.89
C PHE A 131 3.33 -4.28 24.56
N ILE A 132 2.08 -4.57 24.94
CA ILE A 132 1.43 -5.84 24.62
C ILE A 132 1.14 -5.85 23.12
N ARG A 133 1.82 -6.74 22.38
CA ARG A 133 1.56 -6.95 20.96
C ARG A 133 0.14 -7.50 20.77
N PRO A 134 -0.66 -6.96 19.82
CA PRO A 134 -1.99 -7.48 19.54
C PRO A 134 -1.89 -8.94 19.06
N LEU A 135 -2.78 -9.79 19.59
CA LEU A 135 -2.88 -11.22 19.24
C LEU A 135 -3.33 -11.46 17.79
N VAL A 136 -3.85 -10.43 17.11
CA VAL A 136 -4.33 -10.49 15.73
C VAL A 136 -3.56 -9.49 14.87
N PRO A 137 -2.79 -9.94 13.86
CA PRO A 137 -2.12 -9.05 12.92
C PRO A 137 -3.13 -8.15 12.21
N GLY A 138 -2.99 -6.83 12.36
CA GLY A 138 -3.86 -5.82 11.75
C GLY A 138 -4.89 -5.19 12.69
N GLN A 139 -5.06 -5.69 13.92
CA GLN A 139 -5.87 -4.98 14.92
C GLN A 139 -5.03 -4.03 15.78
N PRO A 140 -5.45 -2.76 15.91
CA PRO A 140 -4.80 -1.83 16.82
C PRO A 140 -4.92 -2.34 18.26
N GLY A 141 -3.78 -2.43 18.96
CA GLY A 141 -3.76 -2.86 20.36
C GLY A 141 -4.53 -1.91 21.29
N PRO A 142 -4.90 -2.34 22.51
CA PRO A 142 -5.72 -1.57 23.45
C PRO A 142 -5.09 -0.24 23.92
N ASN A 143 -3.78 -0.04 23.67
CA ASN A 143 -3.08 1.21 23.97
C ASN A 143 -2.60 1.94 22.69
N SER A 144 -3.18 1.64 21.53
CA SER A 144 -2.80 2.34 20.30
C SER A 144 -3.23 3.81 20.35
N PRO A 145 -2.37 4.75 19.93
CA PRO A 145 -2.72 6.16 19.89
C PRO A 145 -3.93 6.38 18.98
N THR A 146 -4.98 6.98 19.55
CA THR A 146 -6.21 7.31 18.83
C THR A 146 -6.10 8.68 18.14
N CYS A 147 -6.76 8.83 17.00
CA CYS A 147 -6.80 10.12 16.30
C CYS A 147 -7.58 11.15 17.13
N ARG A 148 -7.02 12.36 17.30
CA ARG A 148 -7.69 13.46 18.03
C ARG A 148 -9.00 13.92 17.39
N TYR A 149 -9.16 13.77 16.07
CA TYR A 149 -10.31 14.30 15.34
C TYR A 149 -11.47 13.29 15.25
N CYS A 150 -11.20 12.04 14.85
CA CYS A 150 -12.24 11.02 14.65
C CYS A 150 -12.33 9.98 15.78
N LYS A 151 -11.44 10.02 16.78
CA LYS A 151 -11.35 9.07 17.90
C LYS A 151 -11.12 7.60 17.49
N SER A 152 -10.91 7.31 16.19
CA SER A 152 -10.60 5.96 15.73
C SER A 152 -9.11 5.63 16.01
N PRO A 153 -8.80 4.37 16.39
CA PRO A 153 -7.41 3.91 16.48
C PRO A 153 -6.79 3.78 15.08
N GLY A 154 -5.47 3.96 14.96
CA GLY A 154 -4.71 3.64 13.73
C GLY A 154 -4.29 4.83 12.85
N HIS A 155 -4.78 6.05 13.07
CA HIS A 155 -4.38 7.25 12.30
C HIS A 155 -3.43 8.18 13.07
N SER A 156 -2.48 7.62 13.81
CA SER A 156 -1.58 8.41 14.65
C SER A 156 -0.43 9.02 13.83
N MET A 157 -0.56 10.32 13.50
CA MET A 157 0.47 11.31 13.11
C MET A 157 1.51 10.99 12.00
N ILE A 158 1.75 9.74 11.60
CA ILE A 158 2.90 9.35 10.77
C ILE A 158 2.48 8.87 9.38
N SER A 159 1.26 8.37 9.18
CA SER A 159 0.74 8.07 7.84
C SER A 159 0.12 9.33 7.22
N VAL A 160 0.91 9.99 6.39
CA VAL A 160 0.56 11.24 5.66
C VAL A 160 -0.23 10.91 4.38
N PRO A 161 -1.38 10.24 4.53
CA PRO A 161 -2.56 10.87 3.93
C PRO A 161 -3.74 11.07 4.89
N ASP A 162 -3.85 10.34 6.01
CA ASP A 162 -5.14 10.17 6.69
C ASP A 162 -5.51 11.26 7.71
N ILE A 163 -4.53 11.93 8.34
CA ILE A 163 -4.84 12.95 9.36
C ILE A 163 -5.43 14.24 8.76
N SER A 164 -5.05 14.56 7.52
CA SER A 164 -5.53 15.75 6.82
C SER A 164 -7.03 15.67 6.49
N ILE A 165 -7.51 14.48 6.14
CA ILE A 165 -8.92 14.18 5.86
C ILE A 165 -9.74 14.31 7.14
N CYS A 166 -9.24 13.74 8.25
CA CYS A 166 -9.90 13.83 9.55
C CYS A 166 -10.02 15.28 10.04
N ARG A 167 -9.00 16.11 9.80
CA ARG A 167 -9.01 17.54 10.14
C ARG A 167 -10.05 18.31 9.31
N LYS A 168 -10.14 18.04 8.01
CA LYS A 168 -11.15 18.66 7.11
C LYS A 168 -12.58 18.29 7.51
N LEU A 169 -12.84 17.03 7.87
CA LEU A 169 -14.15 16.59 8.35
C LEU A 169 -14.57 17.28 9.66
N ALA A 170 -13.63 17.44 10.60
CA ALA A 170 -13.91 18.14 11.85
C ALA A 170 -14.30 19.61 11.63
N TYR A 171 -13.60 20.32 10.73
CA TYR A 171 -13.99 21.68 10.35
C TYR A 171 -15.36 21.72 9.68
N LYS A 172 -15.64 20.82 8.74
CA LYS A 172 -16.94 20.77 8.04
C LYS A 172 -18.11 20.54 9.01
N ASN A 173 -17.94 19.65 10.01
CA ASN A 173 -18.97 19.40 11.02
C ASN A 173 -19.14 20.58 11.99
N GLN A 174 -18.08 21.32 12.32
CA GLN A 174 -18.19 22.54 13.12
C GLN A 174 -18.86 23.68 12.36
N SER A 175 -18.63 23.81 11.05
CA SER A 175 -19.27 24.82 10.21
C SER A 175 -20.75 24.53 9.89
N GLY A 176 -21.21 23.30 10.09
CA GLY A 176 -22.60 22.89 9.84
C GLY A 176 -23.50 22.82 11.08
N SER A 177 -22.96 22.97 12.29
CA SER A 177 -23.71 22.88 13.54
C SER A 177 -24.14 24.27 14.03
N GLY A 178 -24.80 25.03 13.16
CA GLY A 178 -25.60 26.19 13.55
C GLY A 178 -27.08 25.84 13.43
N ASN A 179 -27.70 25.52 14.56
CA ASN A 179 -29.15 25.49 14.82
C ASN A 179 -30.08 24.96 13.70
N ALA A 180 -30.51 23.70 13.86
CA ALA A 180 -31.74 23.22 13.23
C ALA A 180 -32.64 22.55 14.30
N ASP A 181 -32.96 23.30 15.34
CA ASP A 181 -34.23 23.11 16.07
C ASP A 181 -35.32 23.85 15.28
N GLY A 182 -36.20 23.09 14.64
CA GLY A 182 -37.33 23.63 13.88
C GLY A 182 -37.98 22.63 12.93
N ARG A 183 -38.85 21.77 13.47
CA ARG A 183 -39.97 21.18 12.69
C ARG A 183 -40.90 22.32 12.23
N PRO A 184 -41.54 22.24 11.04
CA PRO A 184 -42.84 21.56 10.88
C PRO A 184 -42.89 20.66 9.62
N VAL A 185 -43.51 19.47 9.64
CA VAL A 185 -44.94 19.14 9.43
C VAL A 185 -45.43 19.37 7.98
N GLU A 186 -45.62 18.23 7.30
CA GLU A 186 -46.63 17.85 6.29
C GLU A 186 -46.57 18.25 4.79
N GLN A 187 -47.13 17.29 4.02
CA GLN A 187 -47.64 17.29 2.63
C GLN A 187 -46.57 17.16 1.54
N GLY A 188 -46.50 16.09 0.74
CA GLY A 188 -47.56 15.28 0.17
C GLY A 188 -47.95 15.85 -1.20
N ALA A 189 -47.24 15.46 -2.27
CA ALA A 189 -47.75 15.52 -3.65
C ALA A 189 -46.77 14.79 -4.60
N SER A 190 -47.26 13.70 -5.17
CA SER A 190 -46.85 13.13 -6.45
C SER A 190 -46.94 14.18 -7.57
N GLN A 191 -45.96 14.21 -8.48
CA GLN A 191 -46.25 14.29 -9.91
C GLN A 191 -45.03 13.96 -10.79
N GLU A 192 -45.25 12.90 -11.53
CA GLU A 192 -44.65 12.49 -12.79
C GLU A 192 -44.91 13.56 -13.87
N THR A 193 -43.88 14.01 -14.60
CA THR A 193 -44.03 14.44 -16.00
C THR A 193 -42.69 14.38 -16.74
N ALA A 194 -42.73 13.69 -17.88
CA ALA A 194 -41.73 13.61 -18.93
C ALA A 194 -41.57 14.92 -19.72
N ALA A 195 -40.38 15.13 -20.31
CA ALA A 195 -40.12 15.85 -21.57
C ALA A 195 -38.61 15.75 -21.85
N ALA A 196 -38.10 14.79 -22.64
CA ALA A 196 -38.01 14.87 -24.10
C ALA A 196 -37.78 16.30 -24.64
N LEU A 197 -36.52 16.63 -24.94
CA LEU A 197 -36.21 17.58 -26.02
C LEU A 197 -34.87 17.23 -26.65
N ALA A 198 -34.99 16.52 -27.78
CA ALA A 198 -34.00 16.48 -28.82
C ALA A 198 -33.78 17.88 -29.41
N ARG A 199 -32.52 18.21 -29.74
CA ARG A 199 -32.19 18.90 -31.00
C ARG A 199 -30.70 18.85 -31.32
N PRO A 200 -30.31 18.28 -32.48
CA PRO A 200 -29.05 18.53 -33.16
C PRO A 200 -29.25 19.50 -34.32
N THR A 201 -28.34 20.46 -34.55
CA THR A 201 -28.19 21.17 -35.84
C THR A 201 -26.85 21.93 -35.80
N GLN A 202 -25.87 21.53 -36.62
CA GLN A 202 -25.35 22.27 -37.81
C GLN A 202 -24.44 23.45 -37.42
N GLN A 203 -23.36 23.78 -38.12
CA GLN A 203 -22.99 23.59 -39.52
C GLN A 203 -21.47 23.76 -39.65
#